data_AF-A0A2V8K513-F1
#
_entry.id   AF-A0A2V8K513-F1
#
_cell.length_a   1.000
_cell.length_b   1.000
_cell.length_c   1.000
_cell.angle_alpha   90.00
_cell.angle_beta   90.00
_cell.angle_gamma   90.00
#
_symmetry.space_group_name_H-M   'P 1'
#
loop_
_entity.id
_entity.type
_entity.pdbx_description
1 polymer ?
#
loop_
_entity_poly.entity_id
_entity_poly.type
_entity_poly.pdbx_seq_one_letter_code
_entity_poly.pdbx_strand_id
1 'polypeptide(L)'
;MKTCLTILLALWMVFIPSAQGQQSPATAPPPLMPMVTMSGLLRLVQTIPLPTEGYMDHIAVDVKGQRLFITGEANRSLVVVGLREGKVIHETKGLGGNPRKPFYLPETNEIWTDLGDNTVVAISGTTYEVTRTVELTGGRGAARRTPDNGAY
;
A
#
# COMPACT_ATOMS: atom_id res chain seq x y z
N MET A 1 58.57 -29.76 32.94
CA MET A 1 58.36 -30.30 34.29
C MET A 1 56.91 -30.75 34.43
N LYS A 2 56.73 -32.08 34.48
CA LYS A 2 55.73 -32.88 35.23
C LYS A 2 54.24 -32.49 35.19
N THR A 3 53.49 -33.41 34.59
CA THR A 3 52.04 -33.67 34.61
C THR A 3 51.50 -34.16 35.98
N CYS A 4 50.15 -34.22 36.06
CA CYS A 4 49.25 -34.86 37.06
C CYS A 4 48.89 -33.99 38.29
N LEU A 5 47.63 -33.89 38.75
CA LEU A 5 46.69 -34.99 39.04
C LEU A 5 45.21 -34.52 39.17
N THR A 6 44.32 -35.26 38.51
CA THR A 6 42.86 -35.54 38.64
C THR A 6 42.08 -35.16 39.92
N ILE A 7 40.79 -34.80 39.77
CA ILE A 7 39.61 -35.45 40.39
C ILE A 7 38.41 -35.40 39.40
N LEU A 8 37.86 -36.59 39.09
CA LEU A 8 36.61 -36.83 38.35
C LEU A 8 35.39 -36.54 39.25
N LEU A 9 34.28 -36.05 38.69
CA LEU A 9 32.96 -36.58 39.06
C LEU A 9 31.98 -36.52 37.89
N ALA A 10 31.38 -37.68 37.64
CA ALA A 10 30.54 -38.00 36.51
C ALA A 10 29.14 -37.38 36.62
N LEU A 11 28.58 -36.90 35.50
CA LEU A 11 27.13 -36.82 35.34
C LEU A 11 26.70 -37.10 33.89
N TRP A 12 26.32 -38.35 33.71
CA TRP A 12 25.17 -38.83 32.94
C TRP A 12 25.14 -38.63 31.43
N MET A 13 25.23 -39.80 30.77
CA MET A 13 24.81 -40.07 29.40
C MET A 13 23.42 -39.50 29.13
N VAL A 14 23.32 -38.59 28.17
CA VAL A 14 22.14 -38.48 27.33
C VAL A 14 22.59 -38.86 25.93
N PHE A 15 22.45 -40.15 25.60
CA PHE A 15 22.42 -40.58 24.21
C PHE A 15 21.11 -40.07 23.62
N ILE A 16 21.14 -38.87 23.04
CA ILE A 16 20.11 -38.46 22.10
C ILE A 16 20.47 -39.17 20.79
N PRO A 17 19.65 -40.09 20.26
CA PRO A 17 19.87 -40.55 18.91
C PRO A 17 19.73 -39.33 17.99
N SER A 18 20.85 -38.91 17.40
CA SER A 18 20.84 -37.98 16.29
C SER A 18 20.05 -38.64 15.16
N ALA A 19 18.75 -38.36 15.09
CA ALA A 19 18.01 -38.59 13.87
C ALA A 19 18.62 -37.63 12.83
N GLN A 20 19.64 -38.12 12.10
CA GLN A 20 20.04 -37.49 10.85
C GLN A 20 18.83 -37.63 9.92
N GLY A 21 17.94 -36.63 9.97
CA GLY A 21 16.99 -36.42 8.91
C GLY A 21 17.82 -36.34 7.63
N GLN A 22 17.60 -37.26 6.70
CA GLN A 22 18.10 -37.14 5.34
C GLN A 22 17.44 -35.88 4.75
N GLN A 23 18.03 -34.72 4.99
CA GLN A 23 17.83 -33.57 4.13
C GLN A 23 18.50 -33.92 2.82
N SER A 24 17.72 -34.54 1.93
CA SER A 24 18.04 -34.47 0.50
C SER A 24 18.26 -32.98 0.19
N PRO A 25 19.34 -32.57 -0.49
CA PRO A 25 19.48 -31.20 -0.89
C PRO A 25 18.28 -30.89 -1.76
N ALA A 26 17.35 -30.10 -1.22
CA ALA A 26 16.19 -29.65 -1.96
C ALA A 26 16.77 -28.86 -3.13
N THR A 27 16.72 -29.45 -4.32
CA THR A 27 17.08 -28.73 -5.53
C THR A 27 16.12 -27.55 -5.58
N ALA A 28 16.66 -26.33 -5.61
CA ALA A 28 15.83 -25.15 -5.75
C ALA A 28 14.87 -25.40 -6.93
N PRO A 29 13.56 -25.10 -6.79
CA PRO A 29 12.66 -25.21 -7.92
C PRO A 29 13.28 -24.44 -9.09
N PRO A 30 13.20 -24.97 -10.31
CA PRO A 30 13.79 -24.31 -11.47
C PRO A 30 13.29 -22.85 -11.50
N PRO A 31 14.17 -21.88 -11.86
CA PRO A 31 13.75 -20.49 -11.96
C PRO A 31 12.53 -20.45 -12.86
N LEU A 32 11.45 -19.84 -12.36
CA LEU A 32 10.22 -19.66 -13.12
C LEU A 32 10.60 -18.89 -14.39
N MET A 33 10.68 -19.58 -15.52
CA MET A 33 10.87 -18.91 -16.80
C MET A 33 9.66 -18.00 -17.02
N PRO A 34 9.85 -16.75 -17.46
CA PRO A 34 8.72 -15.90 -17.83
C PRO A 34 7.89 -16.68 -18.84
N MET A 35 6.61 -16.86 -18.55
CA MET A 35 5.69 -17.69 -19.31
C MET A 35 5.54 -17.11 -20.73
N VAL A 36 6.31 -17.62 -21.69
CA VAL A 36 6.48 -17.02 -23.04
C VAL A 36 5.23 -17.11 -23.91
N THR A 37 4.19 -17.82 -23.49
CA THR A 37 2.98 -18.01 -24.31
C THR A 37 1.70 -17.80 -23.52
N MET A 38 1.38 -16.54 -23.19
CA MET A 38 0.11 -16.20 -22.53
C MET A 38 -0.56 -15.00 -23.19
N SER A 39 -1.28 -15.26 -24.27
CA SER A 39 -2.33 -14.34 -24.71
C SER A 39 -3.47 -14.36 -23.69
N GLY A 40 -3.85 -13.18 -23.19
CA GLY A 40 -4.98 -13.04 -22.25
C GLY A 40 -4.64 -13.01 -20.76
N LEU A 41 -3.36 -13.11 -20.37
CA LEU A 41 -2.95 -12.83 -18.99
C LEU A 41 -2.39 -11.42 -18.84
N LEU A 42 -2.66 -10.79 -17.69
CA LEU A 42 -1.98 -9.57 -17.30
C LEU A 42 -0.51 -9.88 -17.04
N ARG A 43 0.40 -9.18 -17.73
CA ARG A 43 1.82 -9.14 -17.36
C ARG A 43 2.14 -7.84 -16.67
N LEU A 44 3.16 -7.86 -15.83
CA LEU A 44 3.74 -6.61 -15.32
C LEU A 44 4.24 -5.78 -16.49
N VAL A 45 3.64 -4.61 -16.69
CA VAL A 45 4.06 -3.65 -17.72
C VAL A 45 4.97 -2.58 -17.14
N GLN A 46 4.75 -2.20 -15.88
CA GLN A 46 5.48 -1.13 -15.22
C GLN A 46 5.28 -1.16 -13.70
N THR A 47 6.30 -0.70 -12.97
CA THR A 47 6.22 -0.34 -11.55
C THR A 47 6.48 1.16 -11.42
N ILE A 48 5.58 1.90 -10.78
CA ILE A 48 5.71 3.34 -10.55
C ILE A 48 5.86 3.55 -9.04
N PRO A 49 7.00 4.07 -8.54
CA PRO A 49 7.15 4.38 -7.13
C PRO A 49 6.27 5.57 -6.74
N LEU A 50 5.64 5.50 -5.58
CA LEU A 50 4.80 6.57 -5.03
C LEU A 50 5.52 7.28 -3.89
N PRO A 51 5.36 8.62 -3.73
CA PRO A 51 5.99 9.40 -2.67
C PRO A 51 5.22 9.32 -1.35
N THR A 52 4.56 8.19 -1.07
CA THR A 52 3.70 8.03 0.08
C THR A 52 3.82 6.64 0.67
N GLU A 53 3.52 6.52 1.96
CA GLU A 53 3.44 5.29 2.71
C GLU A 53 2.14 5.32 3.55
N GLY A 54 1.64 4.16 3.95
CA GLY A 54 0.42 4.04 4.75
C GLY A 54 -0.67 3.21 4.08
N TYR A 55 -1.88 3.28 4.63
CA TYR A 55 -3.02 2.53 4.10
C TYR A 55 -3.51 3.16 2.80
N MET A 56 -3.51 2.34 1.75
CA MET A 56 -4.06 2.65 0.44
C MET A 56 -4.98 1.50 0.07
N ASP A 57 -6.28 1.68 0.25
CA ASP A 57 -7.28 0.66 -0.04
C ASP A 57 -8.00 0.90 -1.38
N HIS A 58 -8.01 2.15 -1.87
CA HIS A 58 -8.69 2.54 -3.11
C HIS A 58 -7.86 3.44 -4.04
N ILE A 59 -8.14 3.28 -5.35
CA ILE A 59 -7.56 4.04 -6.45
C ILE A 59 -8.70 4.43 -7.38
N ALA A 60 -8.78 5.71 -7.76
CA ALA A 60 -9.70 6.18 -8.80
C ALA A 60 -8.97 6.32 -10.14
N VAL A 61 -9.69 6.14 -11.24
CA VAL A 61 -9.13 6.16 -12.59
C VAL A 61 -9.83 7.19 -13.47
N ASP A 62 -9.04 7.99 -14.17
CA ASP A 62 -9.46 8.72 -15.36
C ASP A 62 -8.96 7.96 -16.58
N VAL A 63 -9.85 7.21 -17.22
CA VAL A 63 -9.53 6.40 -18.40
C VAL A 63 -9.18 7.29 -19.60
N LYS A 64 -9.87 8.42 -19.76
CA LYS A 64 -9.71 9.31 -20.91
C LYS A 64 -8.40 10.07 -20.84
N GLY A 65 -8.08 10.65 -19.69
CA GLY A 65 -6.81 11.33 -19.45
C GLY A 65 -5.65 10.39 -19.12
N GLN A 66 -5.92 9.09 -18.93
CA GLN A 66 -4.94 8.07 -18.54
C GLN A 66 -4.22 8.44 -17.24
N ARG A 67 -4.99 8.68 -16.18
CA ARG A 67 -4.48 9.06 -14.87
C ARG A 67 -5.04 8.16 -13.77
N LEU A 68 -4.26 7.92 -12.73
CA LEU A 68 -4.74 7.36 -11.47
C LEU A 68 -4.68 8.42 -10.38
N PHE A 69 -5.67 8.39 -9.50
CA PHE A 69 -5.73 9.23 -8.30
C PHE A 69 -5.69 8.34 -7.07
N ILE A 70 -4.73 8.63 -6.20
CA ILE A 70 -4.37 7.78 -5.06
C ILE A 70 -4.26 8.69 -3.85
N THR A 71 -4.87 8.32 -2.74
CA THR A 71 -4.78 9.07 -1.49
C THR A 71 -3.62 8.55 -0.65
N GLY A 72 -2.80 9.46 -0.12
CA GLY A 72 -1.81 9.17 0.90
C GLY A 72 -2.39 9.49 2.27
N GLU A 73 -3.07 8.53 2.91
CA GLU A 73 -3.80 8.77 4.17
C GLU A 73 -2.89 9.34 5.26
N ALA A 74 -1.71 8.74 5.46
CA ALA A 74 -0.75 9.18 6.46
C ALA A 74 -0.08 10.51 6.09
N ASN A 75 0.17 10.73 4.80
CA ASN A 75 0.84 11.93 4.28
C ASN A 75 -0.12 13.11 4.09
N ARG A 76 -1.44 12.89 4.26
CA ARG A 76 -2.49 13.89 4.03
C ARG A 76 -2.38 14.50 2.64
N SER A 77 -2.24 13.63 1.63
CA SER A 77 -2.05 14.06 0.25
C SER A 77 -2.92 13.29 -0.76
N LEU A 78 -3.09 13.87 -1.93
CA LEU A 78 -3.58 13.20 -3.13
C LEU A 78 -2.42 13.09 -4.13
N VAL A 79 -2.06 11.87 -4.51
CA VAL A 79 -1.04 11.56 -5.52
C VAL A 79 -1.73 11.31 -6.86
N VAL A 80 -1.20 11.93 -7.92
CA VAL A 80 -1.67 11.75 -9.30
C VAL A 80 -0.60 11.06 -10.10
N VAL A 81 -0.93 9.90 -10.66
CA VAL A 81 -0.06 9.13 -11.55
C VAL A 81 -0.53 9.30 -12.98
N GLY A 82 0.37 9.76 -13.85
CA GLY A 82 0.15 9.75 -15.29
C GLY A 82 0.54 8.38 -15.84
N LEU A 83 -0.43 7.63 -16.37
CA LEU A 83 -0.20 6.29 -16.92
C LEU A 83 0.52 6.36 -18.27
N ARG A 84 0.31 7.43 -19.04
CA ARG A 84 1.02 7.65 -20.29
C ARG A 84 2.49 7.99 -20.04
N GLU A 85 2.75 8.81 -19.03
CA GLU A 85 4.08 9.24 -18.63
C GLU A 85 4.80 8.19 -17.79
N GLY A 86 4.05 7.24 -17.21
CA GLY A 86 4.59 6.19 -16.37
C GLY A 86 5.21 6.71 -15.08
N LYS A 87 4.68 7.80 -14.52
CA LYS A 87 5.24 8.44 -13.32
C LYS A 87 4.18 9.21 -12.54
N VAL A 88 4.51 9.54 -11.29
CA VAL A 88 3.78 10.55 -10.53
C VAL A 88 3.95 11.91 -11.23
N ILE A 89 2.82 12.53 -11.57
CA ILE A 89 2.77 13.83 -12.26
C ILE A 89 2.37 14.97 -11.34
N HIS A 90 1.76 14.67 -10.20
CA HIS A 90 1.41 15.67 -9.19
C HIS A 90 1.22 15.04 -7.80
N GLU A 91 1.38 15.85 -6.75
CA GLU A 91 0.99 15.52 -5.39
C GLU A 91 0.38 16.76 -4.71
N THR A 92 -0.91 16.71 -4.42
CA THR A 92 -1.61 17.73 -3.62
C THR A 92 -1.35 17.45 -2.15
N LYS A 93 -0.46 18.21 -1.51
CA LYS A 93 -0.10 18.05 -0.09
C LYS A 93 -0.96 18.91 0.82
N GLY A 94 -0.96 18.59 2.12
CA GLY A 94 -1.52 19.46 3.15
C GLY A 94 -3.04 19.43 3.20
N LEU A 95 -3.67 18.31 2.84
CA LEU A 95 -5.09 18.11 3.04
C LEU A 95 -5.42 18.19 4.54
N GLY A 96 -6.61 18.70 4.87
CA GLY A 96 -7.01 19.03 6.25
C GLY A 96 -7.11 17.83 7.19
N GLY A 97 -7.25 16.62 6.65
CA GLY A 97 -7.37 15.38 7.42
C GLY A 97 -6.68 14.20 6.73
N ASN A 98 -7.21 13.01 6.96
CA ASN A 98 -6.69 11.74 6.46
C ASN A 98 -7.49 11.32 5.22
N PRO A 99 -7.02 11.62 4.00
CA PRO A 99 -7.76 11.30 2.79
C PRO A 99 -7.85 9.79 2.60
N ARG A 100 -9.04 9.26 2.32
CA ARG A 100 -9.24 7.81 2.12
C ARG A 100 -9.71 7.46 0.72
N LYS A 101 -11.01 7.41 0.43
CA LYS A 101 -11.49 6.81 -0.83
C LYS A 101 -11.60 7.88 -1.92
N PRO A 102 -10.67 7.96 -2.89
CA PRO A 102 -10.85 8.88 -4.00
C PRO A 102 -11.95 8.37 -4.93
N PHE A 103 -12.72 9.29 -5.50
CA PHE A 103 -13.58 9.07 -6.65
C PHE A 103 -13.38 10.18 -7.68
N TYR A 104 -13.49 9.84 -8.96
CA TYR A 104 -13.30 10.78 -10.06
C TYR A 104 -14.59 10.93 -10.85
N LEU A 105 -15.02 12.17 -11.07
CA LEU A 105 -16.18 12.54 -11.87
C LEU A 105 -15.70 13.10 -13.22
N PRO A 106 -15.80 12.33 -14.31
CA PRO A 106 -15.29 12.77 -15.62
C PRO A 106 -16.09 13.94 -16.22
N GLU A 107 -17.36 14.09 -15.87
CA GLU A 107 -18.25 15.14 -16.40
C GLU A 107 -17.83 16.54 -15.93
N THR A 108 -17.39 16.65 -14.67
CA THR A 108 -16.92 17.90 -14.07
C THR A 108 -15.40 17.99 -13.96
N ASN A 109 -14.69 16.91 -14.28
CA ASN A 109 -13.25 16.74 -14.06
C ASN A 109 -12.86 17.05 -12.61
N GLU A 110 -13.55 16.45 -11.66
CA GLU A 110 -13.31 16.63 -10.24
C GLU A 110 -12.92 15.30 -9.57
N ILE A 111 -12.00 15.39 -8.63
CA ILE A 111 -11.57 14.29 -7.77
C ILE A 111 -12.09 14.61 -6.38
N TRP A 112 -12.72 13.65 -5.74
CA TRP A 112 -13.30 13.84 -4.42
C TRP A 112 -12.83 12.76 -3.47
N THR A 113 -12.65 13.11 -2.20
CA THR A 113 -12.25 12.17 -1.15
C THR A 113 -12.74 12.67 0.21
N ASP A 114 -13.15 11.76 1.09
CA ASP A 114 -13.31 12.09 2.51
C ASP A 114 -11.95 12.38 3.14
N LEU A 115 -11.92 13.19 4.20
CA LEU A 115 -10.72 13.49 4.99
C LEU A 115 -10.72 12.81 6.36
N GLY A 116 -11.61 11.84 6.61
CA GLY A 116 -11.71 11.15 7.89
C GLY A 116 -12.05 12.00 9.11
N ASP A 117 -12.38 13.27 8.91
CA ASP A 117 -12.76 14.26 9.93
C ASP A 117 -14.22 14.72 9.78
N ASN A 118 -15.03 13.97 9.01
CA ASN A 118 -16.39 14.29 8.59
C ASN A 118 -16.51 15.37 7.52
N THR A 119 -15.43 15.66 6.81
CA THR A 119 -15.49 16.47 5.60
C THR A 119 -15.18 15.63 4.36
N VAL A 120 -15.68 16.10 3.22
CA VAL A 120 -15.26 15.65 1.89
C VAL A 120 -14.70 16.86 1.16
N VAL A 121 -13.58 16.66 0.46
CA VAL A 121 -13.01 17.69 -0.41
C VAL A 121 -13.24 17.36 -1.87
N ALA A 122 -13.50 18.39 -2.65
CA ALA A 122 -13.41 18.37 -4.10
C ALA A 122 -12.07 18.98 -4.52
N ILE A 123 -11.39 18.34 -5.46
CA ILE A 123 -10.09 18.71 -6.00
C ILE A 123 -10.24 18.80 -7.52
N SER A 124 -9.76 19.89 -8.10
CA SER A 124 -9.77 20.09 -9.55
C SER A 124 -8.92 19.03 -10.24
N GLY A 125 -9.50 18.29 -11.18
CA GLY A 125 -8.75 17.39 -12.04
C GLY A 125 -7.85 18.13 -13.03
N THR A 126 -7.89 19.45 -13.14
CA THR A 126 -6.99 20.22 -14.03
C THR A 126 -5.81 20.80 -13.26
N THR A 127 -6.08 21.47 -12.14
CA THR A 127 -5.08 22.21 -11.36
C THR A 127 -4.58 21.42 -10.16
N TYR A 128 -5.31 20.38 -9.76
CA TYR A 128 -5.06 19.58 -8.54
C TYR A 128 -5.15 20.38 -7.24
N GLU A 129 -5.81 21.53 -7.30
CA GLU A 129 -6.11 22.36 -6.13
C GLU A 129 -7.45 21.96 -5.52
N VAL A 130 -7.56 22.08 -4.20
CA VAL A 130 -8.83 21.91 -3.49
C VAL A 130 -9.77 23.05 -3.92
N THR A 131 -10.91 22.69 -4.51
CA THR A 131 -11.92 23.65 -4.98
C THR A 131 -13.06 23.82 -3.99
N ARG A 132 -13.31 22.81 -3.14
CA ARG A 132 -14.40 22.83 -2.17
C ARG A 132 -14.10 21.90 -1.01
N THR A 133 -14.56 22.27 0.18
CA THR A 133 -14.70 21.38 1.34
C THR A 133 -16.17 21.38 1.75
N VAL A 134 -16.74 20.19 1.93
CA VAL A 134 -18.13 19.98 2.30
C VAL A 134 -18.17 19.25 3.65
N GLU A 135 -18.83 19.86 4.62
CA GLU A 135 -19.16 19.22 5.89
C GLU A 135 -20.21 18.12 5.66
N LEU A 136 -19.95 16.93 6.16
CA LEU A 136 -20.93 15.84 6.15
C LEU A 136 -21.81 15.94 7.39
N THR A 137 -23.13 15.99 7.20
CA THR A 137 -24.08 15.94 8.30
C THR A 137 -24.03 14.55 8.93
N GLY A 138 -23.33 14.46 10.06
CA GLY A 138 -23.01 13.20 10.74
C GLY A 138 -21.79 13.25 11.65
N GLY A 139 -21.14 14.41 11.82
CA GLY A 139 -19.85 14.55 12.49
C GLY A 139 -19.62 15.81 13.35
N ARG A 140 -18.49 15.79 14.09
CA ARG A 140 -18.10 16.53 15.32
C ARG A 140 -19.21 16.66 16.38
N GLY A 141 -19.41 15.58 17.14
CA GLY A 141 -20.38 15.47 18.24
C GLY A 141 -21.40 14.33 18.06
N ALA A 142 -21.41 13.65 16.91
CA ALA A 142 -22.26 12.50 16.64
C ALA A 142 -21.73 11.24 17.34
N ALA A 143 -22.63 10.47 17.96
CA ALA A 143 -22.26 9.38 18.88
C ALA A 143 -21.51 8.19 18.23
N ARG A 144 -21.58 7.97 16.90
CA ARG A 144 -21.14 6.68 16.31
C ARG A 144 -20.65 6.61 14.86
N ARG A 145 -20.36 7.68 14.11
CA ARG A 145 -19.83 7.51 12.74
C ARG A 145 -18.78 8.53 12.32
N THR A 146 -17.55 8.04 12.21
CA THR A 146 -16.58 8.57 11.25
C THR A 146 -16.98 8.03 9.87
N PRO A 147 -17.15 8.85 8.83
CA PRO A 147 -17.30 8.36 7.47
C PRO A 147 -15.98 7.71 7.09
N ASP A 148 -15.98 6.38 7.13
CA ASP A 148 -14.82 5.55 6.77
C ASP A 148 -14.81 5.23 5.26
N ASN A 149 -15.85 5.64 4.52
CA ASN A 149 -16.13 5.07 3.21
C ASN A 149 -16.71 6.02 2.15
N GLY A 150 -16.44 7.33 2.22
CA GLY A 150 -16.55 8.28 1.09
C GLY A 150 -17.86 8.35 0.28
N ALA A 151 -18.93 7.64 0.64
CA ALA A 151 -20.18 7.60 -0.10
C ALA A 151 -21.36 7.75 0.89
N TYR A 152 -21.90 8.96 0.94
CA TYR A 152 -23.28 9.24 1.32
C TYR A 152 -23.85 10.21 0.29
#